data_AF-A0A6P6WPK8-F1
#
_entry.id   AF-A0A6P6WPK8-F1
#
_cell.length_a   1.000
_cell.length_b   1.000
_cell.length_c   1.000
_cell.angle_alpha   90.00
_cell.angle_beta   90.00
_cell.angle_gamma   90.00
#
_symmetry.space_group_name_H-M   'P 1'
#
loop_
_entity.id
_entity.type
_entity.pdbx_description
1 polymer ?
#
loop_
_entity_poly.entity_id
_entity_poly.type
_entity_poly.pdbx_seq_one_letter_code
_entity_poly.pdbx_strand_id
1 'polypeptide(L)'
;MGSGILIRAFAQAYRQALANASKTGVAQETLQNVARRGSKIMTEQEARQILGVSEQSTWEEILQKYDNLFESNAKNGSFYLQSKVHRAKECLENVYQGKEQGSSGQNT
;
A
#
# COMPACT_ATOMS: atom_id res chain seq x y z
N MET A 1 31.24 35.57 29.79
CA MET A 1 29.90 35.70 29.17
C MET A 1 29.93 34.97 27.84
N GLY A 2 29.43 33.74 27.71
CA GLY A 2 29.68 33.01 26.45
C GLY A 2 29.06 31.63 26.21
N SER A 3 28.17 31.12 27.07
CA SER A 3 27.68 29.72 26.91
C SER A 3 26.16 29.61 26.69
N GLY A 4 25.39 30.68 26.90
CA GLY A 4 23.92 30.66 26.82
C GLY A 4 23.32 31.03 25.46
N ILE A 5 24.14 31.48 24.50
CA ILE A 5 23.66 32.00 23.21
C ILE A 5 23.41 30.85 22.22
N LEU A 6 24.25 29.82 22.22
CA LEU A 6 24.08 28.66 21.34
C LEU A 6 22.80 27.87 21.69
N ILE A 7 22.55 27.61 22.97
CA ILE A 7 21.36 26.85 23.42
C ILE A 7 20.06 27.56 23.01
N ARG A 8 20.00 28.89 23.12
CA ARG A 8 18.83 29.69 22.70
C ARG A 8 18.65 29.69 21.19
N ALA A 9 19.73 29.75 20.42
CA ALA A 9 19.67 29.69 18.97
C ALA A 9 19.15 28.32 18.48
N PHE A 10 19.58 27.21 19.09
CA PHE A 10 19.04 25.89 18.77
C PHE A 10 17.55 25.76 19.12
N ALA A 11 17.13 26.25 20.29
CA ALA A 11 15.72 26.23 20.69
C ALA A 11 14.85 27.11 19.78
N GLN A 12 15.37 28.27 19.35
CA GLN A 12 14.68 29.16 18.41
C GLN A 12 14.61 28.55 17.01
N ALA A 13 15.69 27.94 16.52
CA ALA A 13 15.72 27.24 15.25
C ALA A 13 14.77 26.03 15.25
N TYR A 14 14.70 25.28 16.35
CA TYR A 14 13.77 24.15 16.50
C TYR A 14 12.30 24.63 16.49
N ARG A 15 12.00 25.71 17.21
CA ARG A 15 10.66 26.33 17.18
C ARG A 15 10.30 26.89 15.80
N GLN A 16 11.26 27.49 15.09
CA GLN A 16 11.06 27.95 13.72
C GLN A 16 10.88 26.79 12.74
N ALA A 17 11.61 25.68 12.90
CA ALA A 17 11.43 24.48 12.09
C ALA A 17 10.04 23.87 12.29
N LEU A 18 9.54 23.80 13.53
CA LEU A 18 8.19 23.33 13.83
C LEU A 18 7.10 24.27 13.29
N ALA A 19 7.29 25.59 13.43
CA ALA A 19 6.36 26.59 12.89
C ALA A 19 6.35 26.61 11.36
N ASN A 20 7.51 26.36 10.72
CA ASN A 20 7.60 26.23 9.28
C ASN A 20 6.95 24.93 8.82
N ALA A 21 7.21 23.79 9.45
CA ALA A 21 6.58 22.51 9.11
C ALA A 21 5.03 22.55 9.19
N SER A 22 4.48 23.34 10.11
CA SER A 22 3.04 23.57 10.23
C SER A 22 2.49 24.61 9.23
N LYS A 23 3.32 25.53 8.72
CA LYS A 23 2.94 26.52 7.69
C LYS A 23 3.18 26.08 6.25
N THR A 24 4.10 25.15 5.99
CA THR A 24 4.57 24.81 4.63
C THR A 24 3.67 23.83 3.88
N GLY A 25 2.50 23.46 4.42
CA GLY A 25 1.59 22.54 3.72
C GLY A 25 2.12 21.12 3.56
N VAL A 26 3.28 20.79 4.15
CA VAL A 26 3.94 19.48 4.02
C VAL A 26 3.06 18.36 4.59
N ALA A 27 2.26 18.64 5.61
CA ALA A 27 1.25 17.70 6.10
C ALA A 27 0.17 17.42 5.02
N GLN A 28 -0.27 18.44 4.30
CA GLN A 28 -1.30 18.33 3.26
C GLN A 28 -0.75 17.75 1.95
N GLU A 29 0.50 18.04 1.58
CA GLU A 29 1.20 17.38 0.48
C GLU A 29 1.57 15.93 0.80
N THR A 30 1.92 15.63 2.06
CA THR A 30 2.12 14.23 2.50
C THR A 30 0.79 13.48 2.50
N LEU A 31 -0.29 14.06 3.02
CA LEU A 31 -1.62 13.45 2.93
C LEU A 31 -2.10 13.31 1.48
N GLN A 32 -1.88 14.30 0.62
CA GLN A 32 -2.22 14.22 -0.80
C GLN A 32 -1.33 13.23 -1.54
N ASN A 33 -0.05 13.11 -1.21
CA ASN A 33 0.82 12.08 -1.78
C ASN A 33 0.47 10.70 -1.26
N VAL A 34 0.02 10.57 -0.01
CA VAL A 34 -0.51 9.30 0.54
C VAL A 34 -1.86 8.98 -0.11
N ALA A 35 -2.74 9.95 -0.34
CA ALA A 35 -4.01 9.76 -1.05
C ALA A 35 -3.81 9.46 -2.54
N ARG A 36 -2.86 10.11 -3.21
CA ARG A 36 -2.41 9.81 -4.59
C ARG A 36 -1.65 8.49 -4.68
N ARG A 37 -0.95 8.07 -3.62
CA ARG A 37 -0.44 6.69 -3.49
C ARG A 37 -1.57 5.71 -3.18
N GLY A 38 -2.67 6.15 -2.56
CA GLY A 38 -3.91 5.40 -2.41
C GLY A 38 -4.50 5.02 -3.77
N SER A 39 -4.46 5.93 -4.75
CA SER A 39 -4.78 5.60 -6.16
C SER A 39 -3.76 4.67 -6.86
N LYS A 40 -2.67 4.28 -6.18
CA LYS A 40 -1.72 3.24 -6.63
C LYS A 40 -1.99 1.89 -5.96
N ILE A 41 -2.92 1.80 -5.01
CA ILE A 41 -3.34 0.54 -4.40
C ILE A 41 -4.24 -0.16 -5.40
N MET A 42 -3.87 -1.39 -5.77
CA MET A 42 -4.66 -2.23 -6.64
C MET A 42 -6.01 -2.55 -5.99
N THR A 43 -7.10 -2.37 -6.73
CA THR A 43 -8.44 -2.72 -6.26
C THR A 43 -8.68 -4.22 -6.40
N GLU A 44 -9.61 -4.79 -5.61
CA GLU A 44 -10.00 -6.20 -5.75
C GLU A 44 -10.46 -6.50 -7.19
N GLN A 45 -11.23 -5.59 -7.79
CA GLN A 45 -11.72 -5.73 -9.16
C GLN A 45 -10.56 -5.76 -10.17
N GLU A 46 -9.56 -4.87 -10.05
CA GLU A 46 -8.36 -4.89 -10.90
C GLU A 46 -7.59 -6.20 -10.71
N ALA A 47 -7.43 -6.65 -9.46
CA ALA A 47 -6.73 -7.90 -9.16
C ALA A 47 -7.41 -9.12 -9.79
N ARG A 48 -8.74 -9.20 -9.70
CA ARG A 48 -9.54 -10.26 -10.34
C ARG A 48 -9.41 -10.24 -11.86
N GLN A 49 -9.41 -9.04 -12.47
CA GLN A 49 -9.19 -8.88 -13.90
C GLN A 49 -7.79 -9.32 -14.33
N ILE A 50 -6.74 -8.94 -13.58
CA ILE A 50 -5.36 -9.34 -13.85
C ILE A 50 -5.19 -10.87 -13.82
N LEU A 51 -5.82 -11.55 -12.86
CA LEU A 51 -5.75 -13.01 -12.74
C LEU A 51 -6.78 -13.76 -13.60
N GLY A 52 -7.73 -13.04 -14.21
CA GLY A 52 -8.79 -13.63 -15.02
C GLY A 52 -9.73 -14.54 -14.22
N VAL A 53 -10.09 -14.11 -13.01
CA VAL A 53 -10.97 -14.85 -12.07
C VAL A 53 -12.26 -14.09 -11.81
N SER A 54 -13.34 -14.81 -11.47
CA SER A 54 -14.61 -14.20 -11.09
C SER A 54 -14.67 -13.93 -9.59
N GLU A 55 -15.72 -13.25 -9.12
CA GLU A 55 -15.94 -13.03 -7.68
C GLU A 55 -16.18 -14.34 -6.90
N GLN A 56 -16.70 -15.36 -7.59
CA GLN A 56 -17.05 -16.67 -7.04
C GLN A 56 -15.90 -17.66 -7.07
N SER A 57 -14.76 -17.31 -7.68
CA SER A 57 -13.60 -18.19 -7.75
C SER A 57 -13.08 -18.54 -6.36
N THR A 58 -12.76 -19.81 -6.16
CA THR A 58 -12.19 -20.28 -4.88
C THR A 58 -10.74 -19.81 -4.74
N TRP A 59 -10.20 -19.89 -3.52
CA TRP A 59 -8.81 -19.52 -3.28
C TRP A 59 -7.83 -20.42 -4.05
N GLU A 60 -8.14 -21.70 -4.16
CA GLU A 60 -7.36 -22.67 -4.94
C GLU A 60 -7.32 -22.31 -6.42
N GLU A 61 -8.46 -21.93 -7.01
CA GLU A 61 -8.52 -21.48 -8.41
C GLU A 61 -7.70 -20.20 -8.63
N ILE A 62 -7.73 -19.26 -7.67
CA ILE A 62 -6.93 -18.04 -7.71
C ILE A 62 -5.43 -18.37 -7.69
N LEU A 63 -4.99 -19.27 -6.80
CA LEU A 63 -3.59 -19.70 -6.72
C LEU A 63 -3.14 -20.40 -8.00
N GLN A 64 -3.96 -21.30 -8.54
CA GLN A 64 -3.67 -21.98 -9.80
C GLN A 64 -3.50 -20.98 -10.96
N LYS A 65 -4.37 -19.96 -11.05
CA LYS A 65 -4.26 -18.91 -12.07
C LYS A 65 -3.00 -18.07 -11.87
N TYR A 66 -2.71 -17.71 -10.62
CA TYR A 66 -1.51 -16.97 -10.26
C TYR A 66 -0.24 -17.70 -10.68
N ASP A 67 -0.07 -18.98 -10.30
CA ASP A 67 1.14 -19.75 -10.59
C ASP A 67 1.39 -19.85 -12.11
N ASN A 68 0.34 -20.18 -12.88
CA ASN A 68 0.42 -20.25 -14.34
C ASN A 68 0.83 -18.92 -14.97
N LEU A 69 0.22 -17.81 -14.54
CA LEU A 69 0.55 -16.47 -15.05
C LEU A 69 1.94 -16.04 -14.62
N PHE A 70 2.34 -16.30 -13.39
CA PHE A 70 3.64 -15.92 -12.84
C PHE A 70 4.77 -16.66 -13.55
N GLU A 71 4.65 -17.97 -13.74
CA GLU A 71 5.63 -18.77 -14.49
C GLU A 71 5.72 -18.35 -15.97
N SER A 72 4.58 -18.14 -16.62
CA SER A 72 4.54 -17.71 -18.02
C SER A 72 5.23 -16.35 -18.20
N ASN A 73 4.94 -15.40 -17.29
CA ASN A 73 5.57 -14.08 -17.32
C ASN A 73 7.05 -14.10 -16.91
N ALA A 74 7.48 -15.04 -16.07
CA ALA A 74 8.90 -15.20 -15.74
C ALA A 74 9.73 -15.68 -16.95
N LYS A 75 9.12 -16.49 -17.82
CA LYS A 75 9.77 -17.03 -19.03
C LYS A 75 9.74 -16.04 -20.20
N ASN A 76 8.58 -15.45 -20.47
CA ASN A 76 8.31 -14.71 -21.71
C ASN A 76 7.75 -13.30 -21.49
N GLY A 77 7.55 -12.89 -20.23
CA GLY A 77 6.97 -11.59 -19.88
C GLY A 77 8.01 -10.54 -19.51
N SER A 78 7.54 -9.47 -18.87
CA SER A 78 8.40 -8.45 -18.28
C SER A 78 8.28 -8.45 -16.77
N PHE A 79 9.30 -7.92 -16.09
CA PHE A 79 9.29 -7.72 -14.65
C PHE A 79 8.07 -6.90 -14.20
N TYR A 80 7.61 -5.95 -15.03
CA TYR A 80 6.41 -5.16 -14.73
C TYR A 80 5.14 -6.02 -14.71
N LEU A 81 4.96 -6.88 -15.72
CA LEU A 81 3.79 -7.77 -15.78
C LEU A 81 3.81 -8.79 -14.65
N GLN A 82 4.97 -9.39 -14.38
CA GLN A 82 5.15 -10.29 -13.25
C GLN A 82 4.85 -9.59 -11.91
N SER A 83 5.32 -8.36 -11.75
CA SER A 83 5.02 -7.54 -10.57
C SER A 83 3.52 -7.26 -10.45
N LYS A 84 2.80 -7.02 -11.56
CA LYS A 84 1.35 -6.81 -11.54
C LYS A 84 0.59 -8.08 -11.12
N VAL A 85 0.99 -9.25 -11.64
CA VAL A 85 0.42 -10.55 -11.24
C VAL A 85 0.66 -10.82 -9.75
N HIS A 86 1.85 -10.54 -9.24
CA HIS A 86 2.16 -10.67 -7.81
C HIS A 86 1.30 -9.76 -6.93
N ARG A 87 1.18 -8.48 -7.32
CA ARG A 87 0.38 -7.50 -6.57
C ARG A 87 -1.12 -7.86 -6.57
N ALA A 88 -1.61 -8.49 -7.64
CA ALA A 88 -2.99 -8.99 -7.69
C ALA A 88 -3.22 -10.10 -6.68
N LYS A 89 -2.28 -11.04 -6.53
CA LYS A 89 -2.36 -12.09 -5.50
C LYS A 89 -2.37 -11.50 -4.09
N GLU A 90 -1.45 -10.58 -3.79
CA GLU A 90 -1.40 -9.90 -2.47
C GLU A 90 -2.71 -9.15 -2.15
N CYS A 91 -3.30 -8.50 -3.15
CA CYS A 91 -4.58 -7.80 -3.01
C CYS A 91 -5.71 -8.76 -2.61
N LEU A 92 -5.85 -9.89 -3.31
CA LEU A 92 -6.90 -10.88 -3.03
C LEU A 92 -6.66 -11.63 -1.72
N GLU A 93 -5.39 -11.87 -1.34
CA GLU A 93 -5.03 -12.48 -0.06
C GLU A 93 -5.52 -11.64 1.13
N ASN A 94 -5.32 -10.32 1.07
CA ASN A 94 -5.80 -9.41 2.12
C ASN A 94 -7.33 -9.44 2.25
N VAL A 95 -8.06 -9.54 1.13
CA VAL A 95 -9.52 -9.64 1.13
C VAL A 95 -9.97 -10.98 1.72
N TYR A 96 -9.31 -12.07 1.35
CA TYR A 96 -9.63 -13.41 1.84
C TYR A 96 -9.43 -13.51 3.36
N GLN A 97 -8.27 -13.06 3.87
CA GLN A 97 -7.98 -13.04 5.31
C GLN A 97 -8.96 -12.14 6.09
N GLY A 98 -9.36 -11.00 5.51
CA GLY A 98 -10.37 -10.12 6.10
C GLY A 98 -11.74 -10.80 6.23
N LYS A 99 -12.13 -11.65 5.28
CA LYS A 99 -13.38 -12.43 5.33
C LYS A 99 -13.34 -13.51 6.41
N GLU A 100 -12.22 -14.20 6.59
CA GLU A 100 -12.06 -15.22 7.63
C GLU A 100 -12.12 -14.60 9.05
N GLN A 101 -11.54 -13.42 9.24
CA GLN A 101 -11.58 -12.71 10.52
C GLN A 101 -12.96 -12.10 10.82
N GLY A 102 -13.72 -11.69 9.80
CA GLY A 102 -15.08 -11.19 9.96
C GLY A 102 -16.12 -12.27 10.31
N SER A 103 -15.89 -13.53 9.91
CA SER A 103 -16.83 -14.63 10.15
C SER A 103 -16.74 -15.25 11.55
N SER A 104 -15.74 -14.88 12.36
CA SER A 104 -15.57 -15.37 13.73
C SER A 104 -16.20 -14.44 14.79
N GLY A 105 -16.80 -13.32 14.38
CA GLY A 105 -17.40 -12.31 15.27
C GLY A 105 -18.93 -12.27 15.34
N GLN A 106 -19.65 -13.15 14.63
CA GLN A 106 -21.12 -13.20 14.66
C GLN A 106 -21.60 -14.60 15.08
N ASN A 107 -21.38 -14.96 16.34
CA ASN A 107 -22.15 -16.02 16.98
C ASN A 107 -22.14 -15.84 18.51
N THR A 108 -22.80 -14.79 19.00
CA THR A 108 -23.30 -14.68 20.38
C THR A 108 -24.53 -13.79 20.40
#